data_AF-A0A7C7V569-F1
#
_entry.id   AF-A0A7C7V569-F1
#
_cell.length_a   1.000
_cell.length_b   1.000
_cell.length_c   1.000
_cell.angle_alpha   90.00
_cell.angle_beta   90.00
_cell.angle_gamma   90.00
#
_symmetry.space_group_name_H-M   'P 1'
#
loop_
_entity.id
_entity.type
_entity.pdbx_description
1 polymer ?
#
loop_
_entity_poly.entity_id
_entity_poly.type
_entity_poly.pdbx_seq_one_letter_code
_entity_poly.pdbx_strand_id
1 'polypeptide(L)'
;MLPILALLIALGVLTCAGCAPVPEMDVWNVHNFLLREERDSWGVGIPPGLDATAGVLYEIEDHDDLEAFQSQILAFRRWMAERGQRDRPLVVSEYGIVMPPDYGFDQARVQAFLHATFDYFLTATDDALGYPQDGNRLVQWWAWYSLADTVYPTGNLFDPETKTVTPLGAAFARYVPPEGGAGW
;
A
#
# COMPACT_ATOMS: atom_id res chain seq x y z
N MET A 1 -21.15 -2.20 10.26
CA MET A 1 -21.19 -1.57 8.93
C MET A 1 -19.94 -0.71 8.85
N LEU A 2 -18.83 -1.27 8.39
CA LEU A 2 -17.54 -0.57 8.34
C LEU A 2 -17.52 0.34 7.11
N PRO A 3 -17.18 1.63 7.23
CA PRO A 3 -16.90 2.46 6.07
C PRO A 3 -15.55 2.02 5.50
N ILE A 4 -15.58 1.22 4.42
CA ILE A 4 -14.39 1.01 3.57
C ILE A 4 -14.32 2.24 2.66
N LEU A 5 -13.83 3.35 3.22
CA LEU A 5 -13.13 4.38 2.47
C LEU A 5 -11.68 4.31 2.97
N ALA A 6 -11.00 3.27 2.51
CA ALA A 6 -9.56 3.21 2.41
C ALA A 6 -9.32 3.23 0.90
N LEU A 7 -8.82 4.34 0.38
CA LEU A 7 -8.45 4.54 -1.01
C LEU A 7 -7.23 3.68 -1.31
N LEU A 8 -7.45 2.37 -1.39
CA LEU A 8 -6.75 1.58 -2.38
C LEU A 8 -7.13 2.22 -3.71
N ILE A 9 -6.18 2.89 -4.36
CA ILE A 9 -6.30 3.15 -5.80
C ILE A 9 -6.15 1.79 -6.47
N ALA A 10 -7.16 0.95 -6.31
CA ALA A 10 -7.51 -0.01 -7.32
C ALA A 10 -8.05 0.83 -8.46
N LEU A 11 -7.38 0.76 -9.62
CA LEU A 11 -8.02 1.14 -10.87
C LEU A 11 -9.31 0.29 -10.98
N GLY A 12 -10.41 0.90 -10.55
CA GLY A 12 -11.69 0.25 -10.32
C GLY A 12 -11.74 -0.49 -8.98
N VAL A 13 -12.38 0.09 -7.96
CA VAL A 13 -13.71 -0.32 -7.50
C VAL A 13 -14.11 0.64 -6.38
N LEU A 14 -14.92 1.63 -6.74
CA LEU A 14 -15.79 2.30 -5.79
C LEU A 14 -17.14 1.58 -5.73
N THR A 15 -17.72 1.59 -4.54
CA THR A 15 -19.00 1.00 -4.17
C THR A 15 -20.14 1.43 -5.11
N CYS A 16 -20.59 0.54 -5.99
CA CYS A 16 -21.93 0.63 -6.57
C CYS A 16 -22.75 -0.57 -6.10
N ALA A 17 -23.58 -0.36 -5.08
CA ALA A 17 -24.71 -1.25 -4.80
C ALA A 17 -25.67 -1.17 -6.00
N GLY A 18 -25.50 -2.07 -6.97
CA GLY A 18 -26.27 -2.11 -8.22
C GLY A 18 -25.46 -2.17 -9.51
N CYS A 19 -24.12 -2.14 -9.46
CA CYS A 19 -23.31 -2.40 -10.65
C CYS A 19 -23.36 -3.88 -11.05
N ALA A 20 -23.22 -4.13 -12.35
CA ALA A 20 -23.00 -5.46 -12.92
C ALA A 20 -21.90 -6.23 -12.15
N PRO A 21 -21.94 -7.58 -12.13
CA PRO A 21 -20.89 -8.37 -11.51
C PRO A 21 -19.52 -7.88 -11.98
N VAL A 22 -18.58 -7.75 -11.03
CA VAL A 22 -17.20 -7.35 -11.33
C VAL A 22 -16.69 -8.30 -12.42
N PRO A 23 -16.14 -7.78 -13.54
CA PRO A 23 -15.56 -8.62 -14.58
C PRO A 23 -14.54 -9.58 -13.96
N GLU A 24 -14.32 -10.71 -14.63
CA GLU A 24 -13.24 -11.61 -14.24
C GLU A 24 -11.90 -10.86 -14.40
N MET A 25 -11.19 -10.64 -13.29
CA MET A 25 -9.90 -9.97 -13.27
C MET A 25 -8.78 -10.99 -13.17
N ASP A 26 -7.73 -10.87 -13.97
CA ASP A 26 -6.56 -11.74 -13.85
C ASP A 26 -5.72 -11.41 -12.61
N VAL A 27 -5.65 -10.12 -12.26
CA VAL A 27 -4.84 -9.58 -11.16
C VAL A 27 -5.53 -8.34 -10.59
N TRP A 28 -5.46 -8.17 -9.27
CA TRP A 28 -5.82 -6.92 -8.60
C TRP A 28 -4.59 -6.08 -8.33
N ASN A 29 -4.63 -4.79 -8.65
CA ASN A 29 -3.56 -3.84 -8.40
C ASN A 29 -4.09 -2.73 -7.52
N VAL A 30 -3.34 -2.33 -6.50
CA VAL A 30 -3.74 -1.31 -5.53
C VAL A 30 -2.57 -0.41 -5.16
N HIS A 31 -2.88 0.83 -4.79
CA HIS A 31 -1.92 1.72 -4.13
C HIS A 31 -2.25 1.76 -2.63
N ASN A 32 -1.30 1.52 -1.74
CA ASN A 32 -1.56 1.31 -0.30
C ASN A 32 -0.84 2.35 0.57
N PHE A 33 -1.16 3.64 0.38
CA PHE A 33 -0.63 4.70 1.22
C PHE A 33 -1.53 4.96 2.44
N LEU A 34 -0.92 5.37 3.55
CA LEU A 34 -1.63 5.85 4.73
C LEU A 34 -1.84 7.35 4.59
N LEU A 35 -2.92 7.77 3.92
CA LEU A 35 -3.19 9.17 3.63
C LEU A 35 -4.56 9.59 4.11
N ARG A 36 -4.65 10.81 4.63
CA ARG A 36 -5.92 11.39 5.09
C ARG A 36 -6.93 11.49 3.95
N GLU A 37 -8.12 10.95 4.19
CA GLU A 37 -9.25 11.04 3.29
C GLU A 37 -10.30 12.02 3.84
N GLU A 38 -10.16 13.30 3.50
CA GLU A 38 -11.09 14.34 3.95
C GLU A 38 -11.32 15.38 2.87
N ARG A 39 -12.59 15.66 2.57
CA ARG A 39 -12.97 16.63 1.54
C ARG A 39 -12.50 18.04 1.93
N ASP A 40 -11.94 18.76 0.95
CA ASP A 40 -11.48 20.15 1.09
C ASP A 40 -10.46 20.36 2.22
N SER A 41 -9.62 19.35 2.47
CA SER A 41 -8.58 19.34 3.49
C SER A 41 -7.22 18.90 2.91
N TRP A 42 -6.22 18.70 3.76
CA TRP A 42 -4.95 18.09 3.37
C TRP A 42 -5.10 16.56 3.19
N GLY A 43 -4.16 15.93 2.49
CA GLY A 43 -4.20 14.51 2.16
C GLY A 43 -4.71 14.23 0.74
N VAL A 44 -5.37 13.08 0.54
CA VAL A 44 -5.85 12.62 -0.77
C VAL A 44 -7.29 13.02 -1.08
N GLY A 45 -8.00 13.54 -0.07
CA GLY A 45 -9.39 13.95 -0.21
C GLY A 45 -10.34 12.77 -0.41
N ILE A 46 -11.49 13.04 -1.02
CA ILE A 46 -12.50 12.03 -1.34
C ILE A 46 -12.64 11.95 -2.87
N PRO A 47 -12.62 10.74 -3.46
CA PRO A 47 -12.79 10.56 -4.90
C PRO A 47 -14.02 11.29 -5.45
N PRO A 48 -13.91 11.86 -6.67
CA PRO A 48 -15.06 12.41 -7.36
C PRO A 48 -16.19 11.39 -7.49
N GLY A 49 -17.43 11.83 -7.31
CA GLY A 49 -18.62 10.98 -7.43
C GLY A 49 -19.06 10.27 -6.15
N LEU A 50 -18.34 10.44 -5.03
CA LEU A 50 -18.82 10.05 -3.70
C LEU A 50 -19.41 11.22 -2.93
N ASP A 51 -20.53 10.97 -2.25
CA ASP A 51 -21.16 11.93 -1.33
C ASP A 51 -20.48 11.97 0.05
N ALA A 52 -19.56 11.04 0.32
CA ALA A 52 -18.80 11.01 1.57
C ALA A 52 -17.98 12.30 1.75
N THR A 53 -17.88 12.76 2.99
CA THR A 53 -17.03 13.92 3.36
C THR A 53 -15.71 13.50 4.00
N ALA A 54 -15.63 12.28 4.52
CA ALA A 54 -14.45 11.70 5.14
C ALA A 54 -14.40 10.18 4.91
N GLY A 55 -13.18 9.65 4.83
CA GLY A 55 -12.82 8.24 4.90
C GLY A 55 -12.06 7.94 6.19
N VAL A 56 -10.90 7.31 6.07
CA VAL A 56 -9.96 7.20 7.20
C VAL A 56 -9.19 8.51 7.36
N LEU A 57 -9.19 9.04 8.59
CA LEU A 57 -8.56 10.30 8.94
C LEU A 57 -7.19 10.07 9.58
N TYR A 58 -6.22 9.61 8.78
CA TYR A 58 -4.84 9.52 9.21
C TYR A 58 -4.28 10.91 9.52
N GLU A 59 -3.52 11.01 10.61
CA GLU A 59 -2.73 12.19 10.96
C GLU A 59 -1.29 12.03 10.45
N ILE A 60 -0.51 13.10 10.52
CA ILE A 60 0.86 13.14 9.98
C ILE A 60 1.69 11.96 10.51
N GLU A 61 1.61 11.66 11.80
CA GLU A 61 2.40 10.60 12.43
C GLU A 61 2.00 9.17 12.00
N ASP A 62 0.81 8.99 11.43
CA ASP A 62 0.32 7.66 11.07
C ASP A 62 0.89 7.15 9.74
N HIS A 63 1.66 7.96 9.01
CA HIS A 63 2.03 7.63 7.62
C HIS A 63 2.97 6.43 7.49
N ASP A 64 3.62 6.02 8.58
CA ASP A 64 4.41 4.80 8.70
C ASP A 64 3.84 3.78 9.72
N ASP A 65 2.57 3.91 10.11
CA ASP A 65 1.91 2.96 11.00
C ASP A 65 1.74 1.60 10.30
N LEU A 66 2.61 0.65 10.66
CA LEU A 66 2.61 -0.68 10.06
C LEU A 66 1.31 -1.45 10.35
N GLU A 67 0.67 -1.29 11.51
CA GLU A 67 -0.58 -1.98 11.83
C GLU A 67 -1.72 -1.46 10.97
N ALA A 68 -1.80 -0.14 10.78
CA ALA A 68 -2.75 0.47 9.85
C ALA A 68 -2.51 0.00 8.41
N PHE A 69 -1.25 -0.07 7.97
CA PHE A 69 -0.87 -0.54 6.64
C PHE A 69 -1.33 -1.99 6.38
N GLN A 70 -1.06 -2.89 7.33
CA GLN A 70 -1.48 -4.28 7.26
C GLN A 70 -3.01 -4.42 7.28
N SER A 71 -3.68 -3.59 8.06
CA SER A 71 -5.14 -3.57 8.16
C SER A 71 -5.81 -3.21 6.83
N GLN A 72 -5.24 -2.30 6.03
CA GLN A 72 -5.76 -1.98 4.69
C GLN A 72 -5.67 -3.19 3.74
N ILE A 73 -4.55 -3.92 3.76
CA ILE A 73 -4.37 -5.14 2.95
C ILE A 73 -5.37 -6.23 3.36
N LEU A 74 -5.55 -6.47 4.66
CA LEU A 74 -6.53 -7.42 5.17
C LEU A 74 -7.96 -7.03 4.82
N ALA A 75 -8.29 -5.73 4.89
CA ALA A 75 -9.60 -5.22 4.49
C ALA A 75 -9.86 -5.47 3.00
N PHE A 76 -8.87 -5.21 2.14
CA PHE A 76 -9.01 -5.49 0.71
C PHE A 76 -9.13 -6.97 0.40
N ARG A 77 -8.30 -7.81 1.03
CA ARG A 77 -8.37 -9.26 0.86
C ARG A 77 -9.71 -9.84 1.33
N ARG A 78 -10.27 -9.31 2.41
CA ARG A 78 -11.63 -9.64 2.84
C ARG A 78 -12.67 -9.23 1.80
N TRP A 79 -12.56 -8.01 1.27
CA TRP A 79 -13.43 -7.53 0.20
C TRP A 79 -13.36 -8.43 -1.05
N MET A 80 -12.15 -8.86 -1.44
CA MET A 80 -11.92 -9.79 -2.54
C MET A 80 -12.60 -11.15 -2.26
N ALA A 81 -12.38 -11.73 -1.07
CA ALA A 81 -12.95 -13.03 -0.69
C ALA A 81 -14.48 -13.01 -0.69
N GLU A 82 -15.10 -11.97 -0.14
CA GLU A 82 -16.55 -11.77 -0.11
C GLU A 82 -17.19 -11.65 -1.51
N ARG A 83 -16.36 -11.40 -2.54
CA ARG A 83 -16.80 -11.23 -3.95
C ARG A 83 -16.29 -12.33 -4.88
N GLY A 84 -15.79 -13.43 -4.33
CA GLY A 84 -15.28 -14.56 -5.13
C GLY A 84 -13.97 -14.24 -5.87
N GLN A 85 -13.25 -13.21 -5.44
CA GLN A 85 -11.97 -12.77 -6.02
C GLN A 85 -10.76 -13.29 -5.23
N ARG A 86 -10.95 -14.13 -4.20
CA ARG A 86 -9.86 -14.68 -3.38
C ARG A 86 -8.80 -15.40 -4.20
N ASP A 87 -9.23 -16.12 -5.23
CA ASP A 87 -8.36 -16.90 -6.11
C ASP A 87 -7.62 -16.04 -7.15
N ARG A 88 -7.46 -14.73 -6.88
CA ARG A 88 -6.71 -13.78 -7.70
C ARG A 88 -5.52 -13.21 -6.93
N PRO A 89 -4.37 -13.03 -7.59
CA PRO A 89 -3.21 -12.39 -6.97
C PRO A 89 -3.48 -10.90 -6.71
N LEU A 90 -2.83 -10.38 -5.65
CA LEU A 90 -2.82 -8.97 -5.28
C LEU A 90 -1.43 -8.38 -5.50
N VAL A 91 -1.38 -7.28 -6.25
CA VAL A 91 -0.21 -6.43 -6.45
C VAL A 91 -0.41 -5.12 -5.70
N VAL A 92 0.55 -4.75 -4.85
CA VAL A 92 0.64 -3.38 -4.30
C VAL A 92 1.53 -2.57 -5.25
N SER A 93 0.94 -2.00 -6.30
CA SER A 93 1.69 -1.37 -7.39
C SER A 93 2.30 -0.03 -7.02
N GLU A 94 1.90 0.55 -5.89
CA GLU A 94 2.49 1.78 -5.35
C GLU A 94 2.25 1.88 -3.84
N TYR A 95 3.29 2.16 -3.07
CA TYR A 95 3.20 2.53 -1.65
C TYR A 95 4.51 3.15 -1.20
N GLY A 96 4.51 3.86 -0.07
CA GLY A 96 5.72 4.42 0.52
C GLY A 96 5.40 5.56 1.47
N ILE A 97 6.39 6.40 1.75
CA ILE A 97 6.24 7.60 2.57
C ILE A 97 6.39 8.83 1.69
N VAL A 98 5.33 9.64 1.63
CA VAL A 98 5.30 10.93 0.90
C VAL A 98 5.39 12.13 1.85
N MET A 99 5.41 11.90 3.16
CA MET A 99 5.54 12.96 4.16
C MET A 99 6.97 13.51 4.21
N PRO A 100 7.19 14.83 4.26
CA PRO A 100 8.53 15.41 4.28
C PRO A 100 9.35 15.07 5.54
N PRO A 101 10.69 15.10 5.47
CA PRO A 101 11.55 14.95 6.65
C PRO A 101 11.27 15.99 7.75
N ASP A 102 10.89 17.22 7.37
CA ASP A 102 10.52 18.28 8.32
C ASP A 102 9.29 17.94 9.17
N TYR A 103 8.53 16.91 8.79
CA TYR A 103 7.38 16.38 9.54
C TYR A 103 7.74 15.13 10.36
N GLY A 104 9.04 14.84 10.55
CA GLY A 104 9.51 13.72 11.37
C GLY A 104 9.75 12.42 10.60
N PHE A 105 9.69 12.44 9.27
CA PHE A 105 9.97 11.30 8.39
C PHE A 105 11.42 11.32 7.91
N ASP A 106 12.33 11.21 8.86
CA ASP A 106 13.76 11.11 8.55
C ASP A 106 14.11 9.78 7.84
N GLN A 107 15.34 9.71 7.35
CA GLN A 107 15.82 8.54 6.62
C GLN A 107 15.69 7.24 7.43
N ALA A 108 15.94 7.27 8.74
CA ALA A 108 15.92 6.07 9.57
C ALA A 108 14.49 5.54 9.73
N ARG A 109 13.53 6.44 9.95
CA ARG A 109 12.10 6.11 10.04
C ARG A 109 11.58 5.52 8.73
N VAL A 110 11.87 6.17 7.60
CA VAL A 110 11.45 5.71 6.27
C VAL A 110 12.07 4.34 5.93
N GLN A 111 13.35 4.14 6.28
CA GLN A 111 14.02 2.86 6.09
C GLN A 111 13.39 1.75 6.96
N ALA A 112 13.03 2.05 8.21
CA ALA A 112 12.38 1.07 9.09
C ALA A 112 11.04 0.61 8.50
N PHE A 113 10.24 1.55 7.98
CA PHE A 113 8.98 1.23 7.31
C PHE A 113 9.19 0.41 6.02
N LEU A 114 10.19 0.78 5.19
CA LEU A 114 10.55 0.02 4.00
C LEU A 114 10.85 -1.45 4.32
N HIS A 115 11.71 -1.71 5.29
CA HIS A 115 12.09 -3.07 5.67
C HIS A 115 10.93 -3.84 6.31
N ALA A 116 10.18 -3.20 7.21
CA ALA A 116 9.05 -3.83 7.87
C ALA A 116 7.92 -4.21 6.89
N THR A 117 7.68 -3.40 5.86
CA THR A 117 6.71 -3.73 4.80
C THR A 117 7.20 -4.84 3.89
N PHE A 118 8.50 -4.92 3.58
CA PHE A 118 9.07 -6.06 2.85
C PHE A 118 8.93 -7.37 3.63
N ASP A 119 9.25 -7.35 4.93
CA ASP A 119 9.07 -8.51 5.81
C ASP A 119 7.60 -8.97 5.79
N TYR A 120 6.67 -8.02 5.92
CA TYR A 120 5.24 -8.30 5.86
C TYR A 120 4.84 -8.92 4.50
N PHE A 121 5.21 -8.32 3.38
CA PHE A 121 4.83 -8.84 2.06
C PHE A 121 5.40 -10.23 1.77
N LEU A 122 6.59 -10.54 2.26
CA LEU A 122 7.23 -11.84 2.07
C LEU A 122 6.62 -12.95 2.92
N THR A 123 6.07 -12.61 4.10
CA THR A 123 5.72 -13.60 5.13
C THR A 123 4.24 -13.68 5.45
N ALA A 124 3.45 -12.65 5.16
CA ALA A 124 2.07 -12.59 5.61
C ALA A 124 1.16 -13.55 4.83
N THR A 125 0.54 -14.46 5.58
CA THR A 125 -0.41 -15.45 5.07
C THR A 125 -1.71 -15.42 5.85
N ASP A 126 -2.82 -15.81 5.23
CA ASP A 126 -4.11 -16.00 5.90
C ASP A 126 -4.92 -17.11 5.21
N ASP A 127 -5.32 -18.13 5.97
CA ASP A 127 -6.02 -19.30 5.42
C ASP A 127 -7.41 -19.03 4.84
N ALA A 128 -8.04 -17.92 5.23
CA ALA A 128 -9.35 -17.51 4.73
C ALA A 128 -9.25 -16.45 3.63
N LEU A 129 -8.23 -15.60 3.67
CA LEU A 129 -8.14 -14.39 2.85
C LEU A 129 -7.03 -14.42 1.80
N GLY A 130 -5.96 -15.17 2.04
CA GLY A 130 -4.80 -15.27 1.16
C GLY A 130 -5.06 -16.05 -0.12
N TYR A 131 -4.17 -15.86 -1.09
CA TYR A 131 -4.23 -16.50 -2.41
C TYR A 131 -3.82 -17.99 -2.33
N PRO A 132 -4.74 -18.96 -2.51
CA PRO A 132 -4.46 -20.38 -2.20
C PRO A 132 -3.35 -21.01 -3.04
N GLN A 133 -3.22 -20.60 -4.30
CA GLN A 133 -2.24 -21.09 -5.26
C GLN A 133 -0.82 -20.60 -4.92
N ASP A 134 -0.71 -19.68 -3.98
CA ASP A 134 0.54 -19.09 -3.51
C ASP A 134 0.68 -19.21 -1.98
N GLY A 135 0.32 -20.39 -1.44
CA GLY A 135 0.51 -20.70 -0.03
C GLY A 135 -0.27 -19.78 0.91
N ASN A 136 -1.42 -19.25 0.47
CA ASN A 136 -2.22 -18.29 1.21
C ASN A 136 -1.51 -16.96 1.50
N ARG A 137 -0.51 -16.55 0.70
CA ARG A 137 0.11 -15.21 0.84
C ARG A 137 -0.87 -14.09 0.56
N LEU A 138 -0.77 -13.01 1.34
CA LEU A 138 -1.61 -11.83 1.24
C LEU A 138 -1.20 -10.88 0.11
N VAL A 139 0.05 -10.89 -0.37
CA VAL A 139 0.52 -10.04 -1.47
C VAL A 139 1.48 -10.86 -2.35
N GLN A 140 1.36 -10.74 -3.67
CA GLN A 140 2.20 -11.47 -4.63
C GLN A 140 3.32 -10.61 -5.20
N TRP A 141 3.07 -9.30 -5.37
CA TRP A 141 4.07 -8.36 -5.88
C TRP A 141 3.86 -6.98 -5.26
N TRP A 142 4.93 -6.19 -5.14
CA TRP A 142 4.87 -4.82 -4.67
C TRP A 142 5.89 -3.93 -5.37
N ALA A 143 5.64 -2.63 -5.37
CA ALA A 143 6.55 -1.62 -5.88
C ALA A 143 6.62 -0.42 -4.93
N TRP A 144 7.83 -0.13 -4.46
CA TRP A 144 8.11 1.03 -3.60
C TRP A 144 8.07 2.33 -4.41
N TYR A 145 7.33 3.31 -3.89
CA TYR A 145 7.33 4.67 -4.38
C TYR A 145 8.37 5.50 -3.60
N SER A 146 9.44 5.99 -4.24
CA SER A 146 9.68 6.01 -5.69
C SER A 146 11.15 5.87 -6.06
N LEU A 147 11.42 5.75 -7.36
CA LEU A 147 12.79 5.79 -7.86
C LEU A 147 13.43 7.17 -7.64
N ALA A 148 12.76 8.25 -8.03
CA ALA A 148 13.32 9.61 -8.05
C ALA A 148 12.24 10.69 -8.32
N ASP A 149 11.20 10.77 -7.49
CA ASP A 149 10.13 11.76 -7.62
C ASP A 149 10.58 13.17 -7.16
N THR A 150 10.12 14.23 -7.84
CA THR A 150 10.50 15.62 -7.53
C THR A 150 9.50 16.36 -6.64
N VAL A 151 8.30 15.82 -6.47
CA VAL A 151 7.22 16.40 -5.66
C VAL A 151 7.22 15.77 -4.26
N TYR A 152 7.40 14.45 -4.17
CA TYR A 152 7.41 13.68 -2.93
C TYR A 152 8.73 12.91 -2.75
N PRO A 153 9.85 13.61 -2.53
CA PRO A 153 11.18 13.01 -2.62
C PRO A 153 11.58 12.12 -1.42
N THR A 154 10.77 12.09 -0.34
CA THR A 154 11.11 11.40 0.92
C THR A 154 11.47 9.92 0.70
N GLY A 155 10.69 9.22 -0.13
CA GLY A 155 10.89 7.81 -0.44
C GLY A 155 11.87 7.53 -1.57
N ASN A 156 12.60 8.52 -2.10
CA ASN A 156 13.42 8.32 -3.29
C ASN A 156 14.60 7.37 -3.09
N LEU A 157 14.76 6.42 -4.01
CA LEU A 157 15.92 5.52 -4.06
C LEU A 157 17.13 6.14 -4.78
N PHE A 158 16.90 7.13 -5.66
CA PHE A 158 17.90 7.89 -6.38
C PHE A 158 17.59 9.37 -6.31
N ASP A 159 18.64 10.18 -6.27
CA ASP A 159 18.52 11.62 -6.40
C ASP A 159 18.09 11.98 -7.84
N PRO A 160 16.99 12.73 -8.03
CA PRO A 160 16.46 13.02 -9.36
C PRO A 160 17.34 13.92 -10.21
N GLU A 161 18.28 14.66 -9.64
CA GLU A 161 19.18 15.57 -10.38
C GLU A 161 20.50 14.87 -10.70
N THR A 162 21.20 14.43 -9.67
CA THR A 162 22.56 13.86 -9.74
C THR A 162 22.56 12.39 -10.18
N LYS A 163 21.42 11.70 -10.11
CA LYS A 163 21.26 10.26 -10.42
C LYS A 163 22.09 9.36 -9.50
N THR A 164 22.57 9.88 -8.38
CA THR A 164 23.27 9.06 -7.39
C THR A 164 22.27 8.30 -6.52
N VAL A 165 22.64 7.10 -6.09
CA VAL A 165 21.84 6.31 -5.14
C VAL A 165 21.71 7.08 -3.83
N THR A 166 20.49 7.16 -3.28
CA THR A 166 20.27 7.75 -1.96
C THR A 166 20.66 6.77 -0.86
N PRO A 167 20.81 7.21 0.39
CA PRO A 167 20.97 6.28 1.51
C PRO A 167 19.82 5.25 1.61
N LEU A 168 18.58 5.65 1.32
CA LEU A 168 17.43 4.74 1.29
C LEU A 168 17.54 3.74 0.13
N GLY A 169 17.98 4.17 -1.06
CA GLY A 169 18.28 3.28 -2.19
C GLY A 169 19.34 2.23 -1.87
N ALA A 170 20.38 2.63 -1.13
CA ALA A 170 21.39 1.69 -0.65
C ALA A 170 20.81 0.69 0.38
N ALA A 171 19.89 1.14 1.24
CA ALA A 171 19.20 0.28 2.20
C ALA A 171 18.20 -0.69 1.54
N PHE A 172 17.51 -0.25 0.48
CA PHE A 172 16.69 -1.10 -0.38
C PHE A 172 17.55 -2.21 -1.00
N ALA A 173 18.68 -1.87 -1.61
CA ALA A 173 19.55 -2.83 -2.28
C ALA A 173 20.23 -3.83 -1.34
N ARG A 174 20.38 -3.47 -0.06
CA ARG A 174 20.98 -4.32 0.99
C ARG A 174 19.97 -5.10 1.82
N TYR A 175 18.67 -4.97 1.53
CA TYR A 175 17.65 -5.69 2.26
C TYR A 175 17.89 -7.20 2.18
N VAL A 176 17.78 -7.87 3.32
CA VAL A 176 17.89 -9.32 3.45
C VAL A 176 16.60 -9.83 4.06
N PRO A 177 15.87 -10.73 3.38
CA PRO A 177 14.67 -11.35 3.93
C PRO A 177 14.92 -12.08 5.26
N PRO A 178 13.93 -12.16 6.15
CA PRO A 178 14.02 -12.99 7.36
C PRO A 178 14.20 -14.47 6.99
N GLU A 179 14.92 -15.23 7.84
CA GLU A 179 15.18 -16.65 7.63
C GLU A 179 13.87 -17.44 7.45
N GLY A 180 13.77 -18.23 6.38
CA GLY A 180 12.56 -18.98 6.03
C GLY A 180 11.63 -18.28 5.03
N GLY A 181 11.91 -17.03 4.64
CA GLY A 181 11.31 -16.43 3.45
C GLY A 181 11.71 -17.22 2.20
N ALA A 182 10.74 -17.58 1.36
CA ALA A 182 11.03 -18.21 0.08
C ALA A 182 11.98 -17.29 -0.72
N GLY A 183 13.23 -17.73 -0.90
CA GLY A 183 14.19 -17.04 -1.75
C GLY A 183 13.66 -16.95 -3.17
N TRP A 184 13.84 -15.79 -3.79
CA TRP A 184 13.51 -15.53 -5.19
C TRP A 184 14.24 -16.47 -6.14
#